data_AF-A0A9D5R6J8-F1
#
_entry.id   AF-A0A9D5R6J8-F1
#
_cell.length_a   1.000
_cell.length_b   1.000
_cell.length_c   1.000
_cell.angle_alpha   90.00
_cell.angle_beta   90.00
_cell.angle_gamma   90.00
#
_symmetry.space_group_name_H-M   'P 1'
#
loop_
_entity.id
_entity.type
_entity.pdbx_description
1 polymer ?
#
loop_
_entity_poly.entity_id
_entity_poly.type
_entity_poly.pdbx_seq_one_letter_code
_entity_poly.pdbx_strand_id
1 'polypeptide(L)' 'MNVVDNSTKVSTAFGTLITIFANISHNDLLKTMILAAVGGASSFLATLLVKFLICKLKNIRSK' A
#
# COMPACT_ATOMS: atom_id res chain seq x y z
N MET A 1 -6.01 -5.32 32.46
CA MET A 1 -7.07 -5.15 31.45
C MET A 1 -6.83 -3.81 30.75
N ASN A 2 -6.28 -3.79 29.51
CA ASN A 2 -6.04 -2.54 28.76
C ASN A 2 -5.84 -2.73 27.23
N VAL A 3 -5.94 -3.95 26.71
CA VAL A 3 -5.75 -4.27 25.27
C VAL A 3 -7.05 -4.13 24.48
N VAL A 4 -8.19 -4.40 25.13
CA VAL A 4 -9.53 -4.30 24.52
C VAL A 4 -9.91 -2.86 24.24
N ASP A 5 -9.67 -1.93 25.18
CA ASP A 5 -10.02 -0.52 25.01
C ASP A 5 -9.31 0.14 23.84
N ASN A 6 -8.04 -0.21 23.60
CA ASN A 6 -7.26 0.28 22.47
C ASN A 6 -7.62 -0.43 21.16
N SER A 7 -7.75 -1.77 21.18
CA SER A 7 -8.07 -2.55 19.97
C SER A 7 -9.47 -2.24 19.44
N THR A 8 -10.47 -2.09 20.32
CA THR A 8 -11.83 -1.74 19.92
C THR A 8 -11.90 -0.31 19.40
N LYS A 9 -11.16 0.64 19.98
CA LYS A 9 -11.07 2.01 19.46
C LYS A 9 -10.44 2.06 18.08
N VAL A 10 -9.38 1.30 17.85
CA VAL A 10 -8.76 1.18 16.52
C VAL A 10 -9.72 0.52 15.53
N SER A 11 -10.42 -0.54 15.95
CA SER A 11 -11.40 -1.24 15.11
C SER A 11 -12.59 -0.36 14.74
N THR A 12 -13.12 0.43 15.68
CA THR A 12 -14.24 1.35 15.43
C THR A 12 -13.80 2.56 14.63
N ALA A 13 -12.64 3.15 14.92
CA ALA A 13 -12.08 4.22 14.11
C ALA A 13 -11.86 3.76 12.67
N PHE A 14 -11.33 2.55 12.49
CA PHE A 14 -11.17 1.92 11.17
C PHE A 14 -12.50 1.65 10.48
N GLY A 15 -13.50 1.10 11.19
CA GLY A 15 -14.84 0.87 10.67
C GLY A 15 -15.55 2.16 10.24
N THR A 16 -15.39 3.24 11.02
CA THR A 16 -15.92 4.57 10.68
C THR A 16 -15.20 5.18 9.48
N LEU A 17 -13.87 5.08 9.41
CA LEU A 17 -13.10 5.54 8.24
C LEU A 17 -13.50 4.78 6.98
N ILE A 18 -13.64 3.45 7.04
CA ILE A 18 -14.13 2.64 5.92
C ILE A 18 -15.54 3.05 5.53
N THR A 19 -16.43 3.28 6.50
CA THR A 19 -17.82 3.68 6.22
C THR A 19 -17.88 5.04 5.54
N ILE A 20 -17.11 6.03 6.01
CA ILE A 20 -17.04 7.36 5.39
C ILE A 20 -16.43 7.27 3.98
N PHE A 21 -15.37 6.47 3.82
CA PHE A 21 -14.77 6.22 2.50
C PHE A 21 -15.81 5.56 1.57
N ALA A 22 -16.41 4.45 1.99
CA ALA A 22 -17.36 3.66 1.20
C ALA A 22 -18.66 4.40 0.87
N ASN A 23 -19.06 5.38 1.68
CA ASN A 23 -20.28 6.17 1.44
C ASN A 23 -20.08 7.30 0.42
N ILE A 24 -18.86 7.81 0.22
CA ILE A 24 -18.52 8.71 -0.89
C ILE A 24 -18.61 7.92 -2.21
N SER A 25 -19.06 8.57 -3.30
CA SER A 25 -19.27 8.00 -4.65
C SER A 25 -18.45 6.72 -4.92
N HIS A 26 -19.10 5.55 -4.79
CA HIS A 26 -18.49 4.21 -4.90
C HIS A 26 -17.55 4.05 -6.11
N ASN A 27 -17.82 4.77 -7.20
CA ASN A 27 -17.02 4.75 -8.42
C ASN A 27 -15.60 5.33 -8.23
N ASP A 28 -15.49 6.46 -7.51
CA ASP A 28 -14.22 7.15 -7.32
C ASP A 28 -13.33 6.46 -6.28
N LEU A 29 -13.94 5.84 -5.26
CA LEU A 29 -13.22 5.07 -4.27
C LEU A 29 -12.61 3.80 -4.86
N LEU A 30 -13.40 3.01 -5.61
CA LEU A 30 -12.87 1.80 -6.25
C LEU A 30 -11.75 2.17 -7.23
N LYS A 31 -11.92 3.25 -8.01
CA LYS A 31 -10.83 3.77 -8.84
C LYS A 31 -9.60 4.16 -8.03
N THR A 32 -9.76 4.82 -6.89
CA THR A 32 -8.64 5.25 -6.04
C THR A 32 -7.92 4.05 -5.42
N MET A 33 -8.66 3.05 -4.93
CA MET A 33 -8.08 1.83 -4.37
C MET A 33 -7.29 1.04 -5.43
N ILE A 34 -7.86 0.89 -6.62
CA ILE A 34 -7.19 0.22 -7.75
C ILE A 34 -5.98 1.03 -8.20
N LEU A 35 -6.11 2.35 -8.33
CA LEU A 35 -5.01 3.24 -8.72
C LEU A 35 -3.88 3.22 -7.70
N ALA A 36 -4.20 3.19 -6.41
CA ALA A 36 -3.22 3.05 -5.33
C ALA A 36 -2.54 1.68 -5.34
N ALA A 37 -3.30 0.60 -5.55
CA ALA A 37 -2.75 -0.76 -5.65
C ALA A 37 -1.81 -0.89 -6.86
N VAL A 38 -2.23 -0.40 -8.03
CA VAL A 38 -1.44 -0.40 -9.26
C VAL A 38 -0.20 0.48 -9.09
N GLY A 39 -0.34 1.68 -8.54
CA GLY A 39 0.78 2.59 -8.28
C GLY A 39 1.78 2.04 -7.26
N GLY A 40 1.30 1.39 -6.21
CA GLY A 40 2.13 0.71 -5.21
C GLY A 40 2.88 -0.47 -5.82
N ALA A 41 2.17 -1.33 -6.55
CA ALA A 41 2.76 -2.48 -7.25
C ALA A 41 3.78 -2.03 -8.30
N SER A 42 3.48 -1.01 -9.10
CA SER A 42 4.38 -0.49 -10.12
C SER A 42 5.62 0.15 -9.51
N SER A 43 5.48 0.89 -8.41
CA SER A 43 6.61 1.50 -7.69
C SER A 43 7.55 0.44 -7.10
N PHE A 44 6.97 -0.63 -6.53
CA PHE A 44 7.76 -1.74 -6.02
C PHE A 44 8.48 -2.50 -7.13
N LEU A 45 7.79 -2.74 -8.24
CA LEU A 45 8.38 -3.42 -9.40
C LEU A 45 9.50 -2.59 -10.02
N ALA A 46 9.32 -1.28 -10.17
CA ALA A 46 10.36 -0.36 -10.64
C ALA A 46 11.57 -0.36 -9.70
N THR A 47 11.34 -0.35 -8.38
CA THR A 47 12.41 -0.43 -7.38
C THR A 47 13.21 -1.72 -7.49
N LEU A 48 12.53 -2.87 -7.64
CA LEU A 48 13.18 -4.15 -7.86
C LEU A 48 14.00 -4.17 -9.16
N LEU A 49 13.47 -3.60 -10.24
CA LEU A 49 14.13 -3.51 -11.54
C LEU A 49 15.43 -2.70 -11.46
N VAL A 50 15.40 -1.53 -10.81
CA VAL A 50 16.59 -0.71 -10.59
C VAL A 50 17.61 -1.44 -9.72
N LYS A 51 17.16 -2.07 -8.63
CA LYS A 51 18.04 -2.84 -7.73
C LYS A 51 18.69 -4.01 -8.48
N PHE A 52 17.95 -4.68 -9.36
CA PHE A 52 18.46 -5.77 -10.19
C PHE A 52 19.49 -5.27 -11.20
N LEU A 53 19.23 -4.14 -11.87
CA LEU A 53 20.16 -3.55 -12.84
C LEU A 53 21.48 -3.13 -12.19
N ILE A 54 21.41 -2.50 -11.01
CA ILE A 54 22.61 -2.13 -10.22
C ILE A 54 23.38 -3.38 -9.80
N CYS A 55 22.68 -4.42 -9.32
CA CYS A 55 23.31 -5.67 -8.90
C CYS A 55 24.00 -6.38 -10.08
N LYS A 56 23.34 -6.43 -11.24
CA LYS A 56 23.90 -6.95 -12.50
C LYS A 56 25.14 -6.17 -12.93
N LEU A 57 25.10 -4.85 -12.89
CA LEU A 57 26.22 -3.99 -13.29
C LEU A 57 27.42 -4.14 -12.33
N LYS A 58 27.16 -4.23 -11.02
CA LYS A 58 28.20 -4.50 -10.01
C LYS A 58 28.84 -5.87 -10.22
N ASN A 59 28.05 -6.89 -10.54
CA ASN A 59 28.55 -8.24 -10.82
C ASN A 59 29.41 -8.31 -12.08
N ILE A 60 29.15 -7.46 -13.08
CA ILE A 60 29.97 -7.38 -14.30
C ILE A 60 31.28 -6.63 -14.05
N ARG A 61 31.28 -5.58 -13.23
CA ARG A 61 32.49 -4.78 -12.93
C ARG A 61 33.46 -5.47 -11.95
N SER A 62 33.01 -6.49 -11.22
CA SER A 62 33.83 -7.21 -10.23
C SER A 62 34.54 -8.46 -10.80
N LYS A 63 34.49 -8.67 -12.12
CA LYS A 63 35.14 -9.78 -12.82
C LYS A 63 36.20 -9.23 -13.77
#